data_AF-A0A534CR75-F1
#
_entry.id   AF-A0A534CR75-F1
#
_cell.length_a   1.000
_cell.length_b   1.000
_cell.length_c   1.000
_cell.angle_alpha   90.00
_cell.angle_beta   90.00
_cell.angle_gamma   90.00
#
_symmetry.space_group_name_H-M   'P 1'
#
loop_
_entity.id
_entity.type
_entity.pdbx_description
1 polymer ?
#
loop_
_entity_poly.entity_id
_entity_poly.type
_entity_poly.pdbx_seq_one_letter_code
_entity_poly.pdbx_strand_id
1 'polypeptide(L)'
;MAQRGAPDPNAPGRFAVVYQLLSISHNQRLRLAVRCEDSAEPVVDSVVDVWASANWFEREAFDLFGILFRGHPDLRRLLTDYGFIGHPFRKDFPLIGNVEVQYDPDRQRVVYQPVSITPRVLVPKVIRHDHRYEPALKDPQVPR
;
A
#
# COMPACT_ATOMS: atom_id res chain seq x y z
N MET A 1 18.50 16.38 -20.46
CA MET A 1 17.44 15.35 -20.50
C MET A 1 17.45 14.59 -19.18
N ALA A 2 16.59 14.95 -18.22
CA ALA A 2 16.49 14.25 -16.95
C ALA A 2 15.29 13.30 -17.00
N GLN A 3 15.54 12.00 -17.07
CA GLN A 3 14.54 10.97 -16.80
C GLN A 3 14.08 11.19 -15.35
N ARG A 4 12.85 11.68 -15.12
CA ARG A 4 12.30 11.65 -13.75
C ARG A 4 12.15 10.17 -13.37
N GLY A 5 12.90 9.75 -12.36
CA GLY A 5 12.81 8.43 -11.76
C GLY A 5 11.41 8.14 -11.24
N ALA A 6 11.21 6.92 -10.72
CA ALA A 6 10.01 6.55 -9.98
C ALA A 6 9.60 7.67 -8.99
N PRO A 7 8.30 7.86 -8.71
CA PRO A 7 7.85 8.85 -7.72
C PRO A 7 8.73 8.71 -6.47
N ASP A 8 9.29 9.84 -6.03
CA ASP A 8 10.29 9.86 -4.95
C ASP A 8 9.75 9.03 -3.77
N PRO A 9 10.43 7.94 -3.39
CA PRO A 9 9.97 7.08 -2.31
C PRO A 9 9.80 7.85 -0.99
N ASN A 10 10.44 9.01 -0.88
CA ASN A 10 10.41 9.90 0.27
C ASN A 10 9.50 11.14 0.08
N ALA A 11 8.67 11.19 -0.97
CA ALA A 11 7.73 12.30 -1.13
C ALA A 11 6.76 12.33 0.08
N PRO A 12 6.56 13.48 0.75
CA PRO A 12 5.63 13.58 1.87
C PRO A 12 4.21 13.24 1.42
N GLY A 13 3.44 12.54 2.27
CA GLY A 13 2.07 12.15 1.94
C GLY A 13 1.95 10.99 0.95
N ARG A 14 2.95 10.11 0.87
CA ARG A 14 2.92 8.91 0.01
C ARG A 14 1.74 7.99 0.32
N PHE A 15 1.42 7.86 1.61
CA PHE A 15 0.35 7.01 2.12
C PHE A 15 -0.81 7.85 2.63
N ALA A 16 -2.03 7.38 2.36
CA ALA A 16 -3.24 7.96 2.89
C ALA A 16 -4.20 6.86 3.29
N VAL A 17 -4.74 6.95 4.50
CA VAL A 17 -5.80 6.08 4.99
C VAL A 17 -7.14 6.73 4.68
N VAL A 18 -8.04 5.98 4.05
CA VAL A 18 -9.36 6.49 3.63
C VAL A 18 -10.45 5.69 4.30
N TYR A 19 -11.24 6.36 5.14
CA TYR A 19 -12.43 5.79 5.76
C TYR A 19 -13.67 6.19 4.97
N GLN A 20 -14.50 5.21 4.63
CA GLN A 20 -15.78 5.41 3.97
C GLN A 20 -16.91 5.15 4.97
N LEU A 21 -17.62 6.20 5.34
CA LEU A 21 -18.68 6.16 6.33
C LEU A 21 -20.04 6.32 5.64
N LEU A 22 -21.03 5.58 6.12
CA LEU A 22 -22.42 5.64 5.64
C LEU A 22 -23.34 5.95 6.81
N SER A 23 -24.08 7.06 6.74
CA SER A 23 -25.19 7.34 7.65
C SER A 23 -26.45 6.69 7.09
N ILE A 24 -26.98 5.68 7.79
CA ILE A 24 -28.20 4.97 7.37
C ILE A 24 -29.43 5.88 7.50
N SER A 25 -29.51 6.67 8.58
CA SER A 25 -30.66 7.55 8.86
C SER A 25 -30.83 8.66 7.83
N HIS A 26 -29.72 9.21 7.30
CA HIS A 26 -29.75 10.28 6.30
C HIS A 26 -29.46 9.78 4.88
N ASN A 27 -29.13 8.50 4.72
CA ASN A 27 -28.66 7.89 3.47
C ASN A 27 -27.52 8.69 2.79
N GLN A 28 -26.59 9.20 3.59
CA GLN A 28 -25.46 10.02 3.14
C GLN A 28 -24.14 9.28 3.32
N ARG A 29 -23.22 9.49 2.38
CA ARG A 29 -21.86 8.92 2.41
C ARG A 29 -20.84 10.01 2.67
N LEU A 30 -19.94 9.76 3.62
CA LEU A 30 -18.82 10.62 3.95
C LEU A 30 -17.52 9.87 3.67
N ARG A 31 -16.52 10.58 3.11
CA ARG A 31 -15.17 10.06 2.93
C ARG A 31 -14.21 10.89 3.78
N LEU A 32 -13.58 10.26 4.76
CA LEU A 32 -12.48 10.84 5.53
C LEU A 32 -11.16 10.34 4.92
N ALA A 33 -10.27 11.24 4.54
CA ALA A 33 -8.96 10.88 4.03
C ALA A 33 -7.87 11.52 4.90
N VAL A 34 -7.06 10.69 5.55
CA VAL A 34 -5.96 11.11 6.41
C VAL A 34 -4.66 10.79 5.69
N ARG A 35 -3.82 11.79 5.49
CA ARG A 35 -2.49 11.60 4.87
C ARG A 35 -1.46 11.41 5.98
N CYS A 36 -0.57 10.44 5.79
CA CYS A 36 0.58 10.24 6.68
C CYS A 36 1.66 11.27 6.34
N GLU A 37 2.22 11.94 7.35
CA GLU A 37 3.31 12.91 7.15
C GLU A 37 4.62 12.20 6.77
N ASP A 38 4.93 11.11 7.46
CA ASP A 38 6.10 10.27 7.20
C ASP A 38 5.80 9.18 6.15
N SER A 39 6.74 9.02 5.22
CA SER A 39 6.70 8.04 4.15
C SER A 39 7.53 6.78 4.44
N ALA A 40 8.48 6.83 5.38
CA ALA A 40 9.26 5.68 5.81
C ALA A 40 8.46 4.83 6.82
N GLU A 41 7.90 5.51 7.84
CA GLU A 41 7.09 4.89 8.89
C GLU A 41 5.73 5.59 8.99
N PRO A 42 4.77 5.28 8.10
CA PRO A 42 3.44 5.87 8.16
C PRO A 42 2.69 5.40 9.40
N VAL A 43 2.41 6.32 10.33
CA VAL A 43 1.65 6.07 11.56
C VAL A 43 0.33 6.84 11.53
N VAL A 44 -0.76 6.19 11.91
CA VAL A 44 -2.10 6.77 12.07
C VAL A 44 -2.71 6.25 13.37
N ASP A 45 -3.59 7.03 14.02
CA ASP A 45 -4.33 6.54 15.18
C ASP A 45 -5.44 5.58 14.75
N SER A 46 -5.58 4.47 15.49
CA SER A 46 -6.63 3.47 15.28
C SER A 46 -8.00 4.04 15.62
N VAL A 47 -9.03 3.64 14.87
CA VAL A 47 -10.43 3.99 15.14
C VAL A 47 -11.25 2.79 15.62
N VAL A 48 -10.58 1.70 16.01
CA VAL A 48 -11.22 0.46 16.50
C VAL A 48 -12.13 0.72 17.71
N ASP A 49 -11.76 1.62 18.60
CA ASP A 49 -12.57 2.00 19.78
C ASP A 49 -13.90 2.65 19.40
N VAL A 50 -13.98 3.28 18.22
CA VAL A 50 -15.21 3.90 17.70
C VAL A 50 -15.99 2.92 16.84
N TRP A 51 -15.30 2.20 15.94
CA TRP A 51 -15.89 1.23 15.03
C TRP A 51 -15.13 -0.10 15.11
N ALA A 52 -15.73 -1.09 15.78
CA ALA A 52 -15.14 -2.42 15.91
C ALA A 52 -14.87 -3.11 14.55
N SER A 53 -15.60 -2.74 13.50
CA SER A 53 -15.36 -3.23 12.14
C SER A 53 -14.01 -2.80 11.56
N ALA A 54 -13.43 -1.70 12.04
CA ALA A 54 -12.15 -1.18 11.57
C ALA A 54 -10.97 -2.13 11.88
N ASN A 55 -11.09 -3.01 12.87
CA ASN A 55 -10.01 -3.91 13.31
C ASN A 55 -9.41 -4.72 12.14
N TRP A 56 -10.26 -5.36 11.33
CA TRP A 56 -9.80 -6.16 10.19
C TRP A 56 -9.19 -5.30 9.07
N PHE A 57 -9.78 -4.13 8.80
CA PHE A 57 -9.30 -3.23 7.75
C PHE A 57 -7.97 -2.56 8.12
N GLU A 58 -7.77 -2.20 9.38
CA GLU A 58 -6.51 -1.66 9.87
C GLU A 58 -5.39 -2.71 9.80
N ARG A 59 -5.71 -3.98 10.14
CA ARG A 59 -4.78 -5.11 9.97
C ARG A 59 -4.43 -5.38 8.50
N GLU A 60 -5.41 -5.30 7.61
CA GLU A 60 -5.19 -5.41 6.16
C GLU A 60 -4.30 -4.27 5.63
N ALA A 61 -4.58 -3.04 6.03
CA ALA A 61 -3.78 -1.87 5.64
C ALA A 61 -2.34 -1.97 6.16
N PHE A 62 -2.14 -2.49 7.37
CA PHE A 62 -0.82 -2.80 7.90
C PHE A 62 -0.10 -3.87 7.07
N ASP A 63 -0.78 -4.96 6.70
CA ASP A 63 -0.15 -6.04 5.95
C ASP A 63 0.24 -5.63 4.52
N LEU A 64 -0.66 -4.94 3.82
CA LEU A 64 -0.49 -4.61 2.40
C LEU A 64 0.33 -3.36 2.14
N PHE A 65 0.23 -2.34 3.01
CA PHE A 65 0.91 -1.05 2.85
C PHE A 65 1.94 -0.77 3.94
N GLY A 66 1.90 -1.45 5.07
CA GLY A 66 2.81 -1.21 6.20
C GLY A 66 2.49 0.05 6.98
N ILE A 67 1.21 0.43 7.06
CA ILE A 67 0.76 1.55 7.88
C ILE A 67 0.54 1.06 9.31
N LEU A 68 1.19 1.72 10.27
CA LEU A 68 1.09 1.40 11.69
C LEU A 68 -0.11 2.13 12.31
N PHE A 69 -0.95 1.39 13.03
CA PHE A 69 -2.11 1.94 13.73
C PHE A 69 -1.85 1.99 15.24
N ARG A 70 -1.74 3.21 15.79
CA ARG A 70 -1.53 3.43 17.23
C ARG A 70 -2.82 3.16 18.00
N GLY A 71 -2.74 2.36 19.06
CA GLY A 71 -3.91 1.99 19.87
C GLY A 71 -4.66 0.75 19.39
N HIS A 72 -4.22 0.10 18.30
CA HIS A 72 -4.84 -1.14 17.83
C HIS A 72 -4.54 -2.33 18.79
N PRO A 73 -5.52 -3.17 19.14
CA PRO A 73 -5.34 -4.25 20.13
C PRO A 73 -4.48 -5.43 19.64
N ASP A 74 -4.55 -5.82 18.36
CA ASP A 74 -3.78 -6.94 17.78
C ASP A 74 -3.35 -6.62 16.34
N LEU A 75 -2.29 -5.83 16.18
CA LEU A 75 -1.77 -5.47 14.85
C LEU A 75 -0.79 -6.53 14.35
N ARG A 76 -1.28 -7.43 13.48
CA ARG A 76 -0.48 -8.47 12.82
C ARG A 76 -0.95 -8.72 11.39
N ARG A 77 -0.08 -9.35 10.60
CA ARG A 77 -0.36 -9.80 9.23
C ARG A 77 -1.66 -10.61 9.16
N LEU A 78 -2.37 -10.50 8.05
CA LEU A 78 -3.68 -11.11 7.86
C LEU A 78 -3.79 -11.89 6.55
N LEU A 79 -3.28 -11.31 5.45
CA LEU A 79 -3.39 -11.83 4.10
C LEU A 79 -2.09 -12.46 3.59
N THR A 80 -0.93 -11.95 4.02
CA THR A 80 0.37 -12.46 3.60
C THR A 80 0.78 -13.71 4.38
N ASP A 81 1.65 -14.52 3.78
CA ASP A 81 2.23 -15.68 4.44
C ASP A 81 3.03 -15.28 5.69
N TYR A 82 3.16 -16.18 6.66
CA TYR A 82 3.77 -15.91 7.96
C TYR A 82 5.21 -15.40 7.86
N GLY A 83 5.98 -15.90 6.88
CA GLY A 83 7.36 -15.50 6.61
C GLY A 83 7.52 -14.40 5.55
N PHE A 84 6.43 -13.77 5.11
CA PHE A 84 6.49 -12.79 4.04
C PHE A 84 7.27 -11.54 4.46
N ILE A 85 8.23 -11.11 3.63
CA ILE A 85 9.06 -9.93 3.89
C ILE A 85 8.63 -8.80 2.94
N GLY A 86 8.20 -7.69 3.52
CA GLY A 86 7.70 -6.51 2.80
C GLY A 86 6.18 -6.39 2.77
N HIS A 87 5.72 -5.45 1.93
CA HIS A 87 4.32 -5.01 1.81
C HIS A 87 3.92 -4.98 0.33
N PRO A 88 3.07 -5.92 -0.14
CA PRO A 88 2.84 -6.17 -1.57
C PRO A 88 2.31 -4.98 -2.39
N PHE A 89 1.49 -4.12 -1.78
CA PHE A 89 0.83 -3.02 -2.51
C PHE A 89 1.60 -1.71 -2.49
N ARG A 90 2.83 -1.73 -1.98
CA ARG A 90 3.73 -0.59 -2.19
C ARG A 90 4.22 -0.58 -3.64
N LYS A 91 4.23 0.60 -4.26
CA LYS A 91 4.58 0.78 -5.69
C LYS A 91 6.01 0.38 -6.06
N ASP A 92 6.90 0.28 -5.08
CA ASP A 92 8.27 -0.20 -5.18
C ASP A 92 8.39 -1.73 -5.11
N PHE A 93 7.34 -2.43 -4.67
CA PHE A 93 7.35 -3.89 -4.57
C PHE A 93 7.12 -4.54 -5.95
N PRO A 94 7.94 -5.52 -6.36
CA PRO A 94 7.77 -6.19 -7.64
C PRO A 94 6.51 -7.06 -7.67
N LEU A 95 5.79 -7.07 -8.79
CA LEU A 95 4.53 -7.82 -8.93
C LEU A 95 4.69 -9.33 -8.70
N ILE A 96 5.83 -9.90 -9.12
CA ILE A 96 6.12 -11.34 -8.99
C ILE A 96 6.55 -11.68 -7.55
N GLY A 97 6.90 -10.67 -6.75
CA GLY A 97 7.51 -10.86 -5.44
C GLY A 97 8.99 -11.25 -5.53
N ASN A 98 9.57 -11.55 -4.37
CA ASN A 98 10.99 -11.88 -4.24
C ASN A 98 11.24 -13.38 -4.05
N VAL A 99 10.24 -14.11 -3.54
CA VAL A 99 10.35 -15.52 -3.21
C VAL A 99 9.27 -16.33 -3.91
N GLU A 100 9.65 -17.51 -4.40
CA GLU A 100 8.77 -18.55 -4.89
C GLU A 100 8.86 -19.78 -3.99
N VAL A 101 7.84 -20.61 -4.05
CA VAL A 101 7.68 -21.78 -3.18
C VAL A 101 7.77 -23.04 -4.03
N GLN A 102 8.66 -23.96 -3.66
CA GLN A 102 8.84 -25.25 -4.33
C GLN A 102 8.89 -26.39 -3.31
N TYR A 103 8.40 -27.57 -3.69
CA TYR A 103 8.56 -28.79 -2.88
C TYR A 103 9.94 -29.43 -3.15
N ASP A 104 10.70 -29.65 -2.08
CA ASP A 104 11.99 -30.34 -2.10
C ASP A 104 11.79 -31.81 -1.69
N PRO A 105 11.96 -32.79 -2.60
CA PRO A 105 11.74 -34.20 -2.30
C PRO A 105 12.78 -34.79 -1.34
N ASP A 106 14.01 -34.27 -1.33
CA ASP A 106 15.09 -34.78 -0.46
C ASP A 106 14.85 -34.37 0.99
N ARG A 107 14.34 -33.15 1.18
CA ARG A 107 14.01 -32.61 2.51
C ARG A 107 12.57 -32.89 2.94
N GLN A 108 11.75 -33.47 2.05
CA GLN A 108 10.32 -33.74 2.24
C GLN A 108 9.54 -32.52 2.77
N ARG A 109 9.90 -31.32 2.31
CA ARG A 109 9.29 -30.08 2.80
C ARG A 109 9.20 -29.03 1.71
N VAL A 110 8.34 -28.05 1.96
CA VAL A 110 8.21 -26.86 1.14
C VAL A 110 9.34 -25.89 1.47
N VAL A 111 10.05 -25.41 0.44
CA VAL A 111 11.17 -24.46 0.55
C VAL A 111 10.85 -23.15 -0.16
N TYR A 112 11.31 -22.05 0.43
CA TYR A 112 11.26 -20.72 -0.18
C TYR A 112 12.60 -20.46 -0.90
N GLN A 113 12.54 -20.12 -2.18
CA GLN A 113 13.71 -19.79 -2.99
C GLN A 113 13.49 -18.46 -3.73
N PRO A 114 14.56 -17.77 -4.17
CA PRO A 114 14.41 -16.56 -4.97
C PRO A 114 13.66 -16.85 -6.27
N VAL A 115 12.79 -15.93 -6.68
CA VAL A 115 12.01 -16.05 -7.92
C VAL A 115 12.92 -16.24 -9.14
N SER A 116 12.65 -17.26 -9.95
CA SER A 116 13.38 -17.56 -11.19
C SER A 116 12.69 -17.01 -12.45
N ILE A 117 11.46 -16.52 -12.32
CA ILE A 117 10.60 -16.11 -13.43
C ILE A 117 11.05 -14.76 -14.01
N THR A 118 11.41 -14.75 -15.30
CA THR A 118 11.65 -13.50 -16.03
C THR A 118 10.31 -12.84 -16.39
N PRO A 119 10.06 -11.58 -15.99
CA PRO A 119 8.82 -10.88 -16.33
C PRO A 119 8.68 -10.72 -17.85
N ARG A 120 7.67 -11.38 -18.44
CA ARG A 120 7.30 -11.18 -19.84
C ARG A 120 6.22 -10.11 -19.92
N VAL A 121 6.62 -8.88 -20.24
CA VAL A 121 5.67 -7.79 -20.46
C VAL A 121 5.19 -7.86 -21.91
N LEU A 122 3.97 -8.36 -22.13
CA LEU A 122 3.38 -8.47 -23.48
C LEU A 122 3.10 -7.11 -24.12
N VAL A 123 2.93 -6.08 -23.29
CA VAL A 123 2.61 -4.71 -23.73
C VAL A 123 3.79 -3.80 -23.42
N PRO A 124 4.32 -3.04 -24.39
CA PRO A 124 5.37 -2.06 -24.11
C PRO A 124 4.87 -1.03 -23.10
N LYS A 125 5.73 -0.63 -22.17
CA LYS A 125 5.42 0.41 -21.18
C LYS A 125 5.15 1.73 -21.90
N VAL A 126 3.88 2.11 -22.06
CA VAL A 126 3.50 3.38 -22.69
C VAL A 126 3.70 4.51 -21.68
N ILE A 127 4.83 5.22 -21.81
CA ILE A 127 5.06 6.47 -21.08
C ILE A 127 4.35 7.58 -21.87
N ARG A 128 3.20 8.03 -21.38
CA ARG A 128 2.43 9.11 -22.02
C ARG A 128 2.95 10.47 -21.56
N HIS A 129 3.36 11.31 -22.49
CA HIS A 129 3.67 12.72 -22.27
C HIS A 129 2.43 13.56 -22.61
N ASP A 130 1.39 13.47 -21.77
CA ASP A 130 0.13 14.22 -21.92
C ASP A 130 0.07 15.37 -20.89
N HIS A 131 -0.81 16.35 -21.14
CA HIS A 131 -0.98 17.57 -20.34
C HIS A 131 -1.23 17.31 -18.85
N ARG A 132 -1.74 16.13 -18.48
CA ARG A 132 -1.94 15.68 -17.08
C ARG A 132 -0.65 15.66 -16.24
N TYR A 133 0.50 15.68 -16.90
CA TYR A 133 1.82 15.70 -16.27
C TYR A 133 2.51 17.06 -16.37
N GLU A 134 1.84 18.08 -16.92
CA GLU A 134 2.36 19.44 -16.89
C GLU A 134 2.41 19.95 -15.44
N PRO A 135 3.58 20.47 -15.01
CA PRO A 135 3.75 20.95 -13.64
C PRO A 135 2.80 22.10 -13.30
N ALA A 136 2.32 22.86 -14.29
CA ALA A 136 1.38 23.96 -14.14
C ALA A 136 0.00 23.55 -13.60
N LEU A 137 -0.40 22.28 -13.70
CA LEU A 137 -1.74 21.79 -13.32
C LEU A 137 -1.79 21.12 -11.93
N LYS A 138 -0.66 20.95 -11.24
CA LYS A 138 -0.58 20.19 -9.98
C LYS A 138 -0.61 21.02 -8.70
N ASP A 139 -0.60 22.35 -8.80
CA ASP A 139 -0.78 23.24 -7.65
C ASP A 139 -2.24 23.71 -7.57
N PRO A 140 -3.10 23.09 -6.74
CA PRO A 140 -4.24 23.81 -6.22
C PRO A 140 -3.70 24.81 -5.19
N GLN A 141 -3.63 26.08 -5.55
CA GLN A 141 -3.59 27.17 -4.57
C GLN A 141 -4.85 27.03 -3.71
N VAL A 142 -4.76 26.30 -2.60
CA VAL A 142 -5.81 26.27 -1.58
C VAL A 142 -5.63 27.54 -0.76
N PRO A 143 -6.55 28.52 -0.81
CA PRO A 143 -6.47 29.68 0.07
C PRO A 143 -6.52 29.20 1.53
N ARG A 144 -5.59 29.69 2.35
CA ARG A 144 -5.44 29.39 3.78
C ARG A 144 -6.67 29.80 4.58
#